data_AF-A0A966AAT6-F1
#
_entry.id   AF-A0A966AAT6-F1
#
_cell.length_a   1.000
_cell.length_b   1.000
_cell.length_c   1.000
_cell.angle_alpha   90.00
_cell.angle_beta   90.00
_cell.angle_gamma   90.00
#
_symmetry.space_group_name_H-M   'P 1'
#
loop_
_entity.id
_entity.type
_entity.pdbx_description
1 polymer ?
#
loop_
_entity_poly.entity_id
_entity_poly.type
_entity_poly.pdbx_seq_one_letter_code
_entity_poly.pdbx_strand_id
1 'polypeptide(L)' 'MEQALIQDWTDSQVILRSGEERNVKYRVFKDGGVLYQEICEADGAPIHTLEMPEGVRLDQKSYEVMLRYVLLDVVAA' A
#
# COMPACT_ATOMS: atom_id res chain seq x y z
N MET A 1 -16.66 7.00 13.84
CA MET A 1 -15.69 7.27 12.76
C MET A 1 -15.99 6.25 11.68
N GLU A 2 -16.43 6.68 10.50
CA GLU A 2 -16.80 5.78 9.40
C GLU A 2 -15.55 5.49 8.57
N GLN A 3 -14.99 4.29 8.74
CA GLN A 3 -13.97 3.77 7.84
C GLN A 3 -14.67 3.24 6.58
N ALA A 4 -14.38 3.84 5.44
CA ALA A 4 -14.89 3.38 4.15
C ALA A 4 -13.80 2.59 3.43
N LEU A 5 -13.99 1.27 3.30
CA LEU A 5 -13.10 0.42 2.53
C LEU A 5 -13.25 0.73 1.05
N ILE A 6 -12.14 1.06 0.37
CA ILE A 6 -12.11 1.31 -1.08
C ILE A 6 -11.59 0.08 -1.81
N GLN A 7 -10.54 -0.54 -1.27
CA GLN A 7 -9.96 -1.76 -1.78
C GLN A 7 -9.60 -2.66 -0.60
N ASP A 8 -10.09 -3.90 -0.66
CA ASP A 8 -9.72 -4.94 0.29
C ASP A 8 -8.27 -5.39 0.07
N TRP A 9 -7.76 -6.23 0.97
CA TRP A 9 -6.42 -6.78 0.89
C TRP A 9 -6.15 -7.41 -0.47
N THR A 10 -5.12 -6.91 -1.12
CA THR A 10 -4.65 -7.36 -2.42
C THR A 10 -3.22 -7.83 -2.27
N ASP A 11 -2.99 -9.10 -2.59
CA ASP A 11 -1.65 -9.69 -2.67
C ASP A 11 -0.92 -9.09 -3.88
N SER A 12 0.31 -8.65 -3.65
CA SER A 12 1.17 -8.11 -4.69
C SER A 12 2.60 -8.57 -4.49
N GLN A 13 3.27 -8.85 -5.60
CA GLN A 13 4.69 -9.17 -5.61
C GLN A 13 5.47 -7.94 -6.08
N VAL A 14 6.42 -7.51 -5.26
CA VAL A 14 7.23 -6.32 -5.51
C VAL A 14 8.69 -6.72 -5.60
N ILE A 15 9.34 -6.32 -6.69
CA ILE A 15 10.77 -6.51 -6.89
C ILE A 15 11.49 -5.31 -6.27
N LEU A 16 12.37 -5.59 -5.30
CA LEU A 16 13.18 -4.59 -4.61
C LEU A 16 14.39 -4.16 -5.45
N ARG A 17 15.06 -3.07 -5.04
CA ARG A 17 16.31 -2.59 -5.68
C ARG A 17 17.43 -3.63 -5.69
N SER A 18 17.46 -4.54 -4.72
CA SER A 18 18.44 -5.63 -4.63
C SER A 18 18.18 -6.78 -5.62
N GLY A 19 17.05 -6.75 -6.35
CA GLY A 19 16.58 -7.85 -7.19
C GLY A 19 15.82 -8.93 -6.41
N GLU A 20 15.63 -8.74 -5.10
CA GLU A 20 14.81 -9.64 -4.28
C GLU A 20 13.32 -9.39 -4.52
N GLU A 21 12.55 -10.47 -4.61
CA GLU A 21 11.10 -10.41 -4.70
C GLU A 21 10.50 -10.50 -3.31
N ARG A 22 9.61 -9.57 -2.97
CA ARG A 22 8.86 -9.58 -1.72
C ARG A 22 7.38 -9.71 -1.99
N ASN A 23 6.74 -10.63 -1.27
CA ASN A 23 5.29 -10.79 -1.29
C ASN A 23 4.69 -9.94 -0.17
N VAL A 24 3.84 -9.01 -0.55
CA VAL A 24 3.18 -8.07 0.36
C VAL A 24 1.69 -8.07 0.11
N LYS A 25 0.93 -7.60 1.09
CA LYS A 25 -0.49 -7.31 0.97
C LYS A 25 -0.68 -5.83 1.17
N TYR A 26 -1.60 -5.25 0.41
CA TYR A 26 -2.00 -3.88 0.66
C TYR A 26 -3.51 -3.72 0.60
N ARG A 27 -4.04 -2.76 1.36
CA ARG A 27 -5.44 -2.34 1.29
C ARG A 27 -5.53 -0.83 1.19
N VAL A 28 -6.66 -0.35 0.70
CA VAL A 28 -6.94 1.08 0.61
C VAL A 28 -8.25 1.38 1.32
N PHE A 29 -8.20 2.28 2.30
CA PHE A 29 -9.37 2.70 3.05
C PHE A 29 -9.38 4.20 3.25
N LYS A 30 -10.54 4.74 3.54
CA LYS A 30 -10.74 6.14 3.88
C LYS A 30 -11.12 6.24 5.35
N ASP A 31 -10.43 7.09 6.09
CA ASP A 31 -10.75 7.40 7.49
C ASP A 31 -10.82 8.92 7.66
N GLY A 32 -11.95 9.42 8.15
CA GLY A 32 -12.10 10.84 8.48
C GLY A 32 -11.98 11.83 7.31
N GLY A 33 -12.13 11.38 6.06
CA GLY A 33 -11.90 12.23 4.87
C GLY A 33 -10.58 11.93 4.16
N VAL A 34 -9.64 11.34 4.87
CA VAL A 34 -8.28 11.06 4.42
C VAL A 34 -8.17 9.65 3.87
N LEU A 35 -7.41 9.50 2.79
CA LEU A 35 -7.22 8.22 2.13
C LEU A 35 -5.92 7.58 2.59
N TYR A 36 -5.93 6.28 2.91
CA TYR A 36 -4.77 5.55 3.39
C TYR A 36 -4.52 4.31 2.55
N GLN A 37 -3.24 4.06 2.24
CA GLN A 37 -2.76 2.78 1.74
C GLN A 37 -2.00 2.08 2.87
N GLU A 38 -2.53 0.98 3.37
CA GLU A 38 -1.84 0.16 4.35
C GLU A 38 -1.18 -1.02 3.68
N ILE A 39 0.05 -1.30 4.08
CA ILE A 39 0.93 -2.30 3.50
C ILE A 39 1.40 -3.21 4.62
N CYS A 40 1.23 -4.51 4.42
CA CYS A 40 1.64 -5.56 5.32
C CYS A 40 2.43 -6.64 4.59
N GLU A 41 3.18 -7.43 5.33
CA GLU A 41 3.76 -8.68 4.87
C GLU A 41 2.68 -9.70 4.52
N ALA A 42 3.08 -10.77 3.84
CA ALA A 42 2.19 -11.91 3.56
C ALA A 42 1.62 -12.56 4.84
N ASP A 43 2.37 -12.53 5.96
CA ASP A 43 1.95 -13.04 7.27
C ASP A 43 1.06 -12.05 8.06
N GLY A 44 0.83 -10.86 7.53
CA GLY A 44 0.02 -9.81 8.15
C GLY A 44 0.80 -8.86 9.05
N ALA A 45 2.13 -9.00 9.19
CA ALA A 45 2.93 -8.03 9.91
C ALA A 45 2.87 -6.65 9.21
N PRO A 46 2.59 -5.55 9.92
CA PRO A 46 2.50 -4.23 9.31
C PRO A 46 3.89 -3.78 8.83
N ILE A 47 3.95 -3.28 7.59
CA ILE A 47 5.16 -2.68 7.00
C ILE A 47 5.05 -1.17 7.08
N HIS A 48 3.99 -0.60 6.52
CA HIS A 48 3.83 0.85 6.42
C HIS A 48 2.37 1.26 6.17
N THR A 49 2.02 2.48 6.57
CA THR A 49 0.74 3.09 6.24
C THR A 49 1.00 4.46 5.62
N LEU A 50 0.65 4.60 4.35
CA LEU A 50 0.82 5.83 3.60
C LEU A 50 -0.48 6.64 3.63
N GLU A 51 -0.38 7.90 4.03
CA GLU A 51 -1.43 8.88 3.81
C GLU A 51 -1.39 9.38 2.36
N MET A 52 -2.52 9.29 1.66
CA MET A 52 -2.66 9.72 0.28
C MET A 52 -3.35 11.09 0.21
N PRO A 53 -2.84 12.01 -0.62
CA PRO A 53 -3.40 13.34 -0.74
C PRO A 53 -4.86 13.31 -1.23
N GLU A 54 -5.66 14.22 -0.68
CA GLU A 54 -7.07 14.35 -1.05
C GLU A 54 -7.25 14.64 -2.55
N GLY A 55 -8.23 13.98 -3.16
CA GLY A 55 -8.57 14.15 -4.57
C GLY A 55 -7.87 13.17 -5.53
N VAL A 56 -6.89 12.39 -5.06
CA VAL A 56 -6.26 11.35 -5.87
C VAL A 56 -7.08 10.06 -5.79
N ARG A 57 -8.04 9.90 -6.69
CA ARG A 57 -8.72 8.63 -6.89
C ARG A 57 -7.94 7.81 -7.91
N LEU A 58 -7.12 6.90 -7.40
CA LEU A 58 -6.29 6.02 -8.22
C LEU A 58 -7.08 4.78 -8.65
N ASP A 59 -6.76 4.28 -9.85
CA ASP A 59 -7.12 2.93 -10.23
C ASP A 59 -6.22 1.91 -9.51
N GLN A 60 -6.61 0.63 -9.54
CA GLN A 60 -5.88 -0.45 -8.87
C GLN A 60 -4.40 -0.50 -9.29
N LYS A 61 -4.11 -0.30 -10.58
CA LYS A 61 -2.74 -0.32 -11.11
C LYS A 61 -1.89 0.80 -10.53
N SER A 62 -2.50 1.97 -10.33
CA SER A 62 -1.82 3.12 -9.76
C SER A 62 -1.48 2.90 -8.28
N TYR A 63 -2.33 2.21 -7.51
CA TYR A 63 -1.99 1.80 -6.14
C TYR A 63 -0.82 0.80 -6.09
N GLU A 64 -0.74 -0.14 -7.04
CA GLU A 64 0.39 -1.07 -7.15
C GLU A 64 1.69 -0.35 -7.51
N VAL A 65 1.63 0.65 -8.40
CA VAL A 65 2.80 1.46 -8.74
C VAL A 65 3.29 2.23 -7.51
N MET A 66 2.41 2.86 -6.76
CA MET A 66 2.80 3.56 -5.53
C MET A 66 3.38 2.59 -4.49
N LEU A 67 2.73 1.44 -4.28
CA LEU A 67 3.21 0.39 -3.39
C LEU A 67 4.68 0.05 -3.67
N ARG A 68 5.02 -0.14 -4.95
CA ARG A 68 6.41 -0.41 -5.37
C ARG A 68 7.33 0.74 -4.97
N TYR A 69 6.98 1.99 -5.25
CA TYR A 69 7.81 3.14 -4.88
C TYR A 69 8.00 3.28 -3.36
N VAL A 70 6.94 3.09 -2.57
CA VAL A 70 7.00 3.14 -1.11
C VAL A 70 7.91 2.04 -0.58
N LEU A 71 7.73 0.80 -1.03
CA LEU A 71 8.56 -0.32 -0.58
C LEU A 71 10.03 -0.16 -0.99
N LEU A 72 10.31 0.42 -2.16
CA LEU A 72 11.67 0.74 -2.56
C LEU A 72 12.36 1.76 -1.64
N ASP A 73 11.62 2.65 -1.00
CA ASP A 73 12.15 3.69 -0.13
C ASP A 73 12.19 3.26 1.34
N VAL A 74 11.15 2.56 1.81
CA VAL A 74 10.99 2.13 3.21
C VAL A 74 11.82 0.89 3.56
N VAL A 75 11.94 -0.08 2.64
CA VAL A 75 12.63 -1.36 2.90
C VAL A 75 14.14 -1.27 2.63
N ALA A 76 14.59 -0.23 1.92
CA ALA A 76 16.02 -0.06 1.59
C ALA A 76 16.88 0.48 2.74
N ALA A 77 16.33 0.63 3.95
CA ALA A 77 17.00 1.18 5.14
C ALA A 77 17.35 0.09 6.17
#